data_AF-A0A175YQP3-F1
#
_entry.id   AF-A0A175YQP3-F1
#
_cell.length_a   1.000
_cell.length_b   1.000
_cell.length_c   1.000
_cell.angle_alpha   90.00
_cell.angle_beta   90.00
_cell.angle_gamma   90.00
#
_symmetry.space_group_name_H-M   'P 1'
#
loop_
_entity.id
_entity.type
_entity.pdbx_description
1 polymer ?
#
loop_
_entity_poly.entity_id
_entity_poly.type
_entity_poly.pdbx_seq_one_letter_code
_entity_poly.pdbx_strand_id
1 'polypeptide(L)'
;MRISFSACKQAQPLVNFRGDVLNMDAFMPWLKKDKVIILMGATGTGKSKLSIDLATHFPAEIINSDKIQVYQGLDIVTNKVTKEECRGVPHHLLGVISPDSDFTATDFRHHASIAVESIVQRDRLPIIAGGSNSFIKALVNDEFRSRYACCFLWVDVSLPVLHSFVSNRVDRMVESGLIDEVRQFFDPDSDNYTRGLRRAIGLPEMDRFFRAEPNVDDETRVALLDMAIDKIKGNTCRLATYQLKNIRTLQKQMEWHLHHLDATEAFLKRGQGSNDAWERLVARPSKAIVESFLNEEDSAATPSVKITAASLLGAGSAIATTTSTVVAASR
;
A
#
# COMPACT_ATOMS: atom_id res chain seq x y z
N MET A 1 -6.64 50.17 62.20
CA MET A 1 -8.04 50.03 61.70
C MET A 1 -8.19 48.59 61.21
N ARG A 2 -8.88 47.75 61.99
CA ARG A 2 -9.32 46.32 61.79
C ARG A 2 -8.38 45.43 60.95
N ILE A 3 -7.45 44.63 61.50
CA ILE A 3 -7.58 43.39 62.31
C ILE A 3 -8.74 42.47 61.88
N SER A 4 -8.41 41.31 61.30
CA SER A 4 -9.02 40.04 61.69
C SER A 4 -8.10 38.85 61.36
N PHE A 5 -7.66 38.15 62.41
CA PHE A 5 -7.18 36.78 62.41
C PHE A 5 -8.37 35.81 62.26
N SER A 6 -8.16 34.64 61.67
CA SER A 6 -8.56 33.36 62.29
C SER A 6 -7.86 32.17 61.63
N ALA A 7 -7.51 31.19 62.46
CA ALA A 7 -6.67 30.03 62.17
C ALA A 7 -7.45 28.70 62.33
N CYS A 8 -6.76 27.58 62.04
CA CYS A 8 -7.12 26.16 62.29
C CYS A 8 -8.17 25.54 61.35
N LYS A 9 -8.09 24.28 60.90
CA LYS A 9 -7.27 23.09 61.25
C LYS A 9 -7.53 21.99 60.18
N GLN A 10 -6.51 21.14 59.92
CA GLN A 10 -6.57 19.67 59.63
C GLN A 10 -7.47 19.15 58.47
N ALA A 11 -7.13 18.15 57.65
CA ALA A 11 -6.09 17.13 57.64
C ALA A 11 -5.93 16.61 56.19
N GLN A 12 -4.72 16.17 55.84
CA GLN A 12 -4.51 15.30 54.67
C GLN A 12 -5.07 13.90 54.96
N PRO A 13 -5.44 13.14 53.92
CA PRO A 13 -5.10 11.74 53.85
C PRO A 13 -3.97 11.58 52.84
N LEU A 14 -2.82 11.22 53.40
CA LEU A 14 -1.67 10.65 52.74
C LEU A 14 -2.10 9.24 52.29
N VAL A 15 -2.47 9.07 51.02
CA VAL A 15 -2.63 7.73 50.44
C VAL A 15 -1.34 7.39 49.71
N ASN A 16 -0.51 6.63 50.41
CA ASN A 16 0.59 5.86 49.87
C ASN A 16 0.12 5.08 48.63
N PHE A 17 0.63 5.40 47.45
CA PHE A 17 0.71 4.41 46.37
C PHE A 17 1.87 3.47 46.69
N ARG A 18 1.60 2.55 47.63
CA ARG A 18 2.39 1.34 47.80
C ARG A 18 2.04 0.44 46.63
N GLY A 19 3.07 -0.10 45.98
CA GLY A 19 2.95 -0.87 44.76
C GLY A 19 1.88 -1.95 44.86
N ASP A 20 0.91 -1.84 43.96
CA ASP A 20 0.33 -2.98 43.30
C ASP A 20 0.56 -2.72 41.82
N VAL A 21 1.32 -3.62 41.20
CA VAL A 21 1.32 -3.81 39.76
C VAL A 21 -0.13 -4.05 39.40
N LEU A 22 -0.83 -2.98 38.99
CA LEU A 22 -2.11 -3.13 38.32
C LEU A 22 -1.83 -4.02 37.14
N ASN A 23 -2.27 -5.26 37.28
CA ASN A 23 -2.20 -6.28 36.25
C ASN A 23 -2.98 -5.74 35.05
N MET A 24 -2.27 -5.08 34.13
CA MET A 24 -2.81 -4.45 32.92
C MET A 24 -3.45 -5.49 31.98
N ASP A 25 -3.25 -6.78 32.25
CA ASP A 25 -3.86 -7.87 31.49
C ASP A 25 -5.35 -8.05 31.83
N ALA A 26 -5.84 -7.48 32.94
CA ALA A 26 -7.23 -7.62 33.37
C ALA A 26 -8.23 -6.66 32.68
N PHE A 27 -7.79 -5.77 31.79
CA PHE A 27 -8.64 -4.70 31.20
C PHE A 27 -8.71 -4.67 29.65
N MET A 28 -8.05 -5.58 28.93
CA MET A 28 -7.95 -5.51 27.45
C MET A 28 -8.31 -6.85 26.81
N PRO A 29 -9.60 -7.17 26.55
CA PRO A 29 -9.95 -8.49 26.06
C PRO A 29 -9.48 -8.74 24.62
N TRP A 30 -9.57 -7.76 23.70
CA TRP A 30 -9.19 -7.92 22.28
C TRP A 30 -8.99 -6.54 21.65
N LEU A 31 -7.78 -5.98 21.65
CA LEU A 31 -7.50 -4.75 20.87
C LEU A 31 -7.63 -5.10 19.37
N LYS A 32 -8.79 -4.80 18.79
CA LYS A 32 -9.05 -4.94 17.36
C LYS A 32 -7.98 -4.13 16.61
N LYS A 33 -7.20 -4.80 15.77
CA LYS A 33 -6.14 -4.14 15.02
C LYS A 33 -6.74 -3.41 13.84
N ASP A 34 -6.34 -2.16 13.65
CA ASP A 34 -6.75 -1.41 12.47
C ASP A 34 -6.19 -2.08 11.20
N LYS A 35 -6.95 -2.00 10.12
CA LYS A 35 -6.65 -2.71 8.87
C LYS A 35 -5.80 -1.85 7.95
N VAL A 36 -4.76 -2.43 7.35
CA VAL A 36 -3.89 -1.76 6.36
C VAL A 36 -3.68 -2.66 5.15
N ILE A 37 -3.80 -2.11 3.95
CA ILE A 37 -3.50 -2.83 2.70
C ILE A 37 -2.10 -2.44 2.23
N ILE A 38 -1.30 -3.43 1.81
CA ILE A 38 0.04 -3.24 1.30
C ILE A 38 0.13 -3.83 -0.11
N LEU A 39 0.35 -2.97 -1.10
CA LEU A 39 0.47 -3.32 -2.51
C LEU A 39 1.95 -3.40 -2.91
N MET A 40 2.40 -4.62 -3.18
CA MET A 40 3.75 -4.95 -3.62
C MET A 40 3.80 -5.30 -5.11
N GLY A 41 4.96 -5.12 -5.73
CA GLY A 41 5.17 -5.40 -7.15
C GLY A 41 6.32 -4.59 -7.75
N ALA A 42 6.91 -5.09 -8.83
CA ALA A 42 7.99 -4.39 -9.55
C ALA A 42 7.49 -3.09 -10.22
N THR A 43 8.40 -2.18 -10.58
CA THR A 43 8.06 -0.97 -11.35
C THR A 43 7.35 -1.36 -12.64
N GLY A 44 6.30 -0.61 -12.99
CA GLY A 44 5.49 -0.89 -14.18
C GLY A 44 4.43 -1.98 -14.06
N THR A 45 4.31 -2.72 -12.94
CA THR A 45 3.29 -3.79 -12.82
C THR A 45 1.84 -3.31 -12.61
N GLY A 46 1.61 -1.99 -12.51
CA GLY A 46 0.26 -1.44 -12.35
C GLY A 46 -0.21 -1.21 -10.91
N LYS A 47 0.72 -1.19 -9.93
CA LYS A 47 0.39 -0.94 -8.51
C LYS A 47 -0.43 0.34 -8.28
N SER A 48 -0.05 1.46 -8.89
CA SER A 48 -0.75 2.73 -8.71
C SER A 48 -2.19 2.65 -9.25
N LYS A 49 -2.36 2.05 -10.44
CA LYS A 49 -3.69 1.76 -11.02
C LYS A 49 -4.54 0.96 -10.04
N LEU A 50 -4.01 -0.15 -9.51
CA LEU A 50 -4.74 -0.98 -8.55
C LEU A 50 -5.07 -0.22 -7.25
N SER A 51 -4.12 0.57 -6.73
CA SER A 51 -4.32 1.34 -5.50
C SER A 51 -5.46 2.35 -5.61
N ILE A 52 -5.58 3.00 -6.78
CA ILE A 52 -6.64 3.97 -7.07
C ILE A 52 -7.95 3.23 -7.34
N ASP A 53 -7.93 2.11 -8.08
CA ASP A 53 -9.11 1.27 -8.30
C ASP A 53 -9.72 0.81 -6.96
N LEU A 54 -8.88 0.37 -6.00
CA LEU A 54 -9.32 0.02 -4.65
C LEU A 54 -9.81 1.26 -3.88
N ALA A 55 -9.09 2.38 -3.92
CA ALA A 55 -9.47 3.58 -3.17
C ALA A 55 -10.69 4.34 -3.71
N THR A 56 -11.13 4.02 -4.94
CA THR A 56 -12.42 4.48 -5.47
C THR A 56 -13.58 3.56 -5.09
N HIS A 57 -13.29 2.35 -4.62
CA HIS A 57 -14.29 1.37 -4.18
C HIS A 57 -14.47 1.35 -2.66
N PHE A 58 -13.36 1.50 -1.91
CA PHE A 58 -13.34 1.60 -0.46
C PHE A 58 -13.05 3.05 -0.04
N PRO A 59 -13.56 3.52 1.12
CA PRO A 59 -13.21 4.83 1.65
C PRO A 59 -11.75 4.84 2.10
N ALA A 60 -10.82 5.06 1.17
CA ALA A 60 -9.40 4.83 1.38
C ALA A 60 -8.53 6.01 0.97
N GLU A 61 -7.28 5.97 1.41
CA GLU A 61 -6.23 6.92 1.05
C GLU A 61 -4.93 6.17 0.78
N ILE A 62 -4.11 6.71 -0.12
CA ILE A 62 -2.91 6.04 -0.61
C ILE A 62 -1.68 6.65 0.05
N ILE A 63 -0.78 5.80 0.56
CA ILE A 63 0.55 6.20 1.04
C ILE A 63 1.58 5.68 0.05
N ASN A 64 2.31 6.58 -0.61
CA ASN A 64 3.39 6.21 -1.51
C ASN A 64 4.56 5.61 -0.73
N SER A 65 5.06 4.47 -1.19
CA SER A 65 6.25 3.78 -0.66
C SER A 65 7.33 3.58 -1.73
N ASP A 66 7.32 4.38 -2.81
CA ASP A 66 8.45 4.49 -3.73
C ASP A 66 9.41 5.60 -3.27
N LYS A 67 10.66 5.21 -2.96
CA LYS A 67 11.72 6.07 -2.45
C LYS A 67 12.13 7.22 -3.36
N ILE A 68 11.82 7.16 -4.65
CA ILE A 68 12.11 8.24 -5.60
C ILE A 68 10.90 9.15 -5.76
N GLN A 69 9.68 8.60 -5.69
CA GLN A 69 8.46 9.39 -5.84
C GLN A 69 8.11 10.25 -4.60
N VAL A 70 8.80 10.07 -3.47
CA VAL A 70 8.65 10.95 -2.29
C VAL A 70 9.11 12.39 -2.57
N TYR A 71 10.01 12.60 -3.53
CA TYR A 71 10.61 13.90 -3.80
C TYR A 71 9.77 14.76 -4.75
N GLN A 72 9.80 16.07 -4.51
CA GLN A 72 9.18 17.09 -5.37
C GLN A 72 9.86 17.14 -6.74
N GLY A 73 9.08 17.41 -7.79
CA GLY A 73 9.58 17.55 -9.17
C GLY A 73 9.97 16.22 -9.82
N LEU A 74 10.40 16.30 -11.09
CA LEU A 74 10.70 15.16 -11.95
C LEU A 74 9.54 14.14 -12.06
N ASP A 75 8.31 14.62 -12.23
CA ASP A 75 7.10 13.80 -12.19
C ASP A 75 7.06 12.78 -13.35
N ILE A 76 7.56 13.14 -14.53
CA ILE A 76 7.63 12.26 -15.70
C ILE A 76 8.69 11.17 -15.45
N VAL A 77 9.93 11.56 -15.16
CA VAL A 77 11.08 10.65 -14.92
C VAL A 77 10.79 9.68 -13.78
N THR A 78 10.17 10.17 -12.71
CA THR A 78 9.84 9.36 -11.53
C THR A 78 8.51 8.62 -11.68
N ASN A 79 7.79 8.81 -12.79
CA ASN A 79 6.53 8.15 -13.12
C ASN A 79 5.49 8.33 -12.00
N LYS A 80 5.35 9.55 -11.47
CA LYS A 80 4.29 9.86 -10.51
C LYS A 80 2.93 9.82 -11.21
N VAL A 81 1.91 9.44 -10.45
CA VAL A 81 0.52 9.52 -10.94
C VAL A 81 0.13 10.98 -11.12
N THR A 82 -0.56 11.29 -12.21
CA THR A 82 -1.08 12.63 -12.44
C THR A 82 -2.30 12.91 -11.58
N LYS A 83 -2.71 14.19 -11.45
CA LYS A 83 -3.92 14.56 -10.70
C LYS A 83 -5.18 13.94 -11.30
N GLU A 84 -5.22 13.82 -12.62
CA GLU A 84 -6.31 13.20 -13.37
C GLU A 84 -6.36 11.70 -13.08
N GLU A 85 -5.22 11.02 -13.10
CA GLU A 85 -5.11 9.60 -12.77
C GLU A 85 -5.50 9.32 -11.31
N CYS A 86 -5.19 10.23 -10.38
CA CYS A 86 -5.55 10.10 -8.96
C CYS A 86 -7.06 10.03 -8.72
N ARG A 87 -7.91 10.53 -9.64
CA ARG A 87 -9.37 10.52 -9.53
C ARG A 87 -9.90 11.08 -8.19
N GLY A 88 -9.21 12.09 -7.66
CA GLY A 88 -9.54 12.73 -6.37
C GLY A 88 -9.16 11.92 -5.12
N VAL A 89 -8.51 10.77 -5.26
CA VAL A 89 -8.02 9.98 -4.12
C VAL A 89 -6.86 10.70 -3.44
N PRO A 90 -6.90 10.94 -2.12
CA PRO A 90 -5.79 11.54 -1.38
C PRO A 90 -4.55 10.66 -1.40
N HIS A 91 -3.40 11.28 -1.69
CA HIS A 91 -2.09 10.64 -1.69
C HIS A 91 -1.18 11.29 -0.65
N HIS A 92 -0.50 10.46 0.14
CA HIS A 92 0.49 10.83 1.15
C HIS A 92 1.87 10.41 0.70
N LEU A 93 2.89 11.16 1.11
CA LEU A 93 4.31 10.89 0.79
C LEU A 93 4.63 10.80 -0.71
N LEU A 94 3.85 11.50 -1.54
CA LEU A 94 4.06 11.61 -2.98
C LEU A 94 4.45 13.06 -3.31
N GLY A 95 5.70 13.28 -3.69
CA GLY A 95 6.18 14.62 -4.06
C GLY A 95 6.19 15.63 -2.92
N VAL A 96 6.55 15.22 -1.70
CA VAL A 96 6.52 16.09 -0.51
C VAL A 96 7.92 16.44 0.02
N ILE A 97 8.94 15.67 -0.32
CA ILE A 97 10.32 15.84 0.17
C ILE A 97 11.12 16.73 -0.79
N SER A 98 11.98 17.59 -0.25
CA SER A 98 12.89 18.42 -1.06
C SER A 98 13.88 17.54 -1.87
N PRO A 99 14.14 17.85 -3.15
CA PRO A 99 15.02 17.05 -4.01
C PRO A 99 16.44 16.78 -3.47
N ASP A 100 17.00 17.74 -2.73
CA ASP A 100 18.37 17.66 -2.19
C ASP A 100 18.44 17.06 -0.79
N SER A 101 17.29 16.77 -0.16
CA SER A 101 17.25 16.11 1.14
C SER A 101 17.48 14.60 1.00
N ASP A 102 18.11 14.00 2.01
CA ASP A 102 18.11 12.54 2.14
C ASP A 102 16.82 12.07 2.80
N PHE A 103 16.25 10.98 2.29
CA PHE A 103 15.06 10.33 2.85
C PHE A 103 15.32 8.84 3.06
N THR A 104 15.46 8.45 4.32
CA THR A 104 15.85 7.10 4.72
C THR A 104 14.63 6.20 4.98
N ALA A 105 14.88 4.89 5.15
CA ALA A 105 13.82 3.96 5.54
C ALA A 105 13.27 4.24 6.95
N THR A 106 14.08 4.83 7.84
CA THR A 106 13.65 5.27 9.17
C THR A 106 12.71 6.47 9.07
N ASP A 107 13.03 7.44 8.21
CA ASP A 107 12.17 8.60 7.95
C ASP A 107 10.85 8.14 7.34
N PHE A 108 10.92 7.25 6.33
CA PHE A 108 9.72 6.64 5.76
C PHE A 108 8.86 5.97 6.84
N ARG A 109 9.44 5.13 7.70
CA ARG A 109 8.70 4.48 8.78
C ARG A 109 7.99 5.51 9.66
N HIS A 110 8.69 6.55 10.09
CA HIS A 110 8.11 7.58 10.94
C HIS A 110 6.93 8.29 10.25
N HIS A 111 7.14 8.81 9.04
CA HIS A 111 6.12 9.56 8.32
C HIS A 111 4.95 8.69 7.86
N ALA A 112 5.21 7.45 7.43
CA ALA A 112 4.16 6.52 7.04
C ALA A 112 3.31 6.10 8.23
N SER A 113 3.90 5.87 9.42
CA SER A 113 3.12 5.58 10.64
C SER A 113 2.17 6.73 11.00
N ILE A 114 2.64 7.99 10.91
CA ILE A 114 1.80 9.17 11.14
C ILE A 114 0.66 9.22 10.11
N ALA A 115 0.94 8.98 8.84
CA ALA A 115 -0.07 8.97 7.79
C ALA A 115 -1.11 7.87 8.00
N VAL A 116 -0.68 6.65 8.33
CA VAL A 116 -1.57 5.52 8.66
C VAL A 116 -2.48 5.89 9.83
N GLU A 117 -1.93 6.39 10.92
CA GLU A 117 -2.71 6.80 12.10
C GLU A 117 -3.73 7.90 11.76
N SER A 118 -3.33 8.92 11.00
CA SER A 118 -4.23 9.99 10.57
C SER A 118 -5.35 9.51 9.64
N ILE A 119 -5.09 8.55 8.76
CA ILE A 119 -6.10 7.98 7.85
C ILE A 119 -7.10 7.14 8.66
N VAL A 120 -6.61 6.30 9.57
CA VAL A 120 -7.45 5.48 10.45
C VAL A 120 -8.33 6.35 11.35
N GLN A 121 -7.80 7.42 11.95
CA GLN A 121 -8.58 8.36 12.77
C GLN A 121 -9.72 9.06 12.02
N ARG A 122 -9.68 9.05 10.69
CA ARG A 122 -10.74 9.59 9.82
C ARG A 122 -11.66 8.49 9.27
N ASP A 123 -11.64 7.31 9.89
CA ASP A 123 -12.40 6.11 9.51
C ASP A 123 -12.19 5.70 8.05
N ARG A 124 -10.95 5.82 7.57
CA ARG A 124 -10.54 5.48 6.21
C ARG A 124 -9.51 4.35 6.20
N LEU A 125 -9.48 3.61 5.09
CA LEU A 125 -8.55 2.51 4.88
C LEU A 125 -7.20 3.02 4.35
N PRO A 126 -6.07 2.79 5.05
CA PRO A 126 -4.75 3.09 4.52
C PRO A 126 -4.33 2.04 3.49
N ILE A 127 -3.97 2.48 2.29
CA ILE A 127 -3.40 1.65 1.22
C ILE A 127 -1.97 2.10 0.95
N ILE A 128 -0.99 1.27 1.28
CA ILE A 128 0.43 1.56 1.05
C ILE A 128 0.85 0.94 -0.28
N ALA A 129 1.32 1.76 -1.23
CA ALA A 129 1.66 1.30 -2.58
C ALA A 129 3.01 1.85 -3.03
N GLY A 130 3.88 1.01 -3.61
CA GLY A 130 5.18 1.46 -4.08
C GLY A 130 6.18 0.33 -4.35
N GLY A 131 7.30 0.67 -4.99
CA GLY A 131 8.32 -0.31 -5.42
C GLY A 131 9.49 -0.50 -4.46
N SER A 132 9.57 0.25 -3.35
CA SER A 132 10.72 0.20 -2.44
C SER A 132 10.47 -0.77 -1.29
N ASN A 133 10.74 -2.05 -1.52
CA ASN A 133 10.54 -3.10 -0.51
C ASN A 133 11.30 -2.84 0.81
N SER A 134 12.40 -2.09 0.77
CA SER A 134 13.12 -1.67 1.99
C SER A 134 12.28 -0.76 2.89
N PHE A 135 11.43 0.09 2.31
CA PHE A 135 10.51 0.96 3.04
C PHE A 135 9.40 0.13 3.70
N ILE A 136 8.79 -0.78 2.94
CA ILE A 136 7.80 -1.71 3.49
C ILE A 136 8.40 -2.57 4.61
N LYS A 137 9.61 -3.11 4.43
CA LYS A 137 10.29 -3.90 5.46
C LYS A 137 10.59 -3.09 6.73
N ALA A 138 10.97 -1.83 6.59
CA ALA A 138 11.22 -0.96 7.74
C ALA A 138 9.93 -0.59 8.48
N LEU A 139 8.84 -0.39 7.74
CA LEU A 139 7.54 -0.04 8.30
C LEU A 139 6.87 -1.22 9.01
N VAL A 140 6.81 -2.39 8.38
CA VAL A 140 6.09 -3.56 8.91
C VAL A 140 6.96 -4.35 9.90
N ASN A 141 7.38 -3.66 10.96
CA ASN A 141 8.07 -4.23 12.11
C ASN A 141 7.06 -4.74 13.16
N ASP A 142 7.57 -5.30 14.27
CA ASP A 142 6.72 -5.87 15.34
C ASP A 142 5.79 -4.82 15.96
N GLU A 143 6.27 -3.60 16.16
CA GLU A 143 5.47 -2.49 16.68
C GLU A 143 4.29 -2.18 15.75
N PHE A 144 4.53 -2.03 14.45
CA PHE A 144 3.47 -1.79 13.47
C PHE A 144 2.48 -2.96 13.41
N ARG A 145 2.97 -4.20 13.40
CA ARG A 145 2.14 -5.41 13.38
C ARG A 145 1.37 -5.63 14.68
N SER A 146 1.79 -5.01 15.79
CA SER A 146 1.04 -5.05 17.05
C SER A 146 -0.21 -4.18 16.99
N ARG A 147 -0.15 -3.06 16.26
CA ARG A 147 -1.25 -2.09 16.10
C ARG A 147 -2.14 -2.38 14.89
N TYR A 148 -1.55 -2.87 13.80
CA TYR A 148 -2.23 -3.02 12.51
C TYR A 148 -2.24 -4.47 12.04
N ALA A 149 -3.37 -4.90 11.48
CA ALA A 149 -3.44 -6.09 10.65
C ALA A 149 -3.14 -5.69 9.21
N CYS A 150 -2.24 -6.43 8.56
CA CYS A 150 -1.81 -6.13 7.19
C CYS A 150 -2.31 -7.18 6.20
N CYS A 151 -2.93 -6.75 5.12
CA CYS A 151 -3.21 -7.58 3.94
C CYS A 151 -2.22 -7.23 2.83
N PHE A 152 -1.49 -8.23 2.32
CA PHE A 152 -0.48 -8.03 1.28
C PHE A 152 -1.00 -8.51 -0.07
N LEU A 153 -1.13 -7.60 -1.03
CA LEU A 153 -1.40 -7.95 -2.42
C LEU A 153 -0.11 -7.79 -3.23
N TRP A 154 0.21 -8.77 -4.05
CA TRP A 154 1.38 -8.74 -4.92
C TRP A 154 0.95 -8.81 -6.38
N VAL A 155 1.12 -7.69 -7.08
CA VAL A 155 0.88 -7.61 -8.54
C VAL A 155 2.15 -8.02 -9.28
N ASP A 156 2.07 -9.15 -9.96
CA ASP A 156 3.17 -9.76 -10.71
C ASP A 156 2.93 -9.70 -12.21
N VAL A 157 4.03 -9.62 -12.97
CA VAL A 157 4.04 -9.69 -14.43
C VAL A 157 5.28 -10.48 -14.83
N SER A 158 5.13 -11.41 -15.77
CA SER A 158 6.27 -12.18 -16.28
C SER A 158 7.39 -11.25 -16.79
N LEU A 159 8.65 -11.57 -16.48
CA LEU A 159 9.78 -10.69 -16.77
C LEU A 159 9.91 -10.29 -18.25
N PRO A 160 9.77 -11.19 -19.25
CA PRO A 160 9.88 -10.80 -20.65
C PRO A 160 8.83 -9.75 -21.05
N VAL A 161 7.59 -9.93 -20.58
CA VAL A 161 6.49 -9.00 -20.84
C VAL A 161 6.73 -7.67 -20.12
N LEU A 162 7.17 -7.72 -18.86
CA LEU A 162 7.45 -6.54 -18.07
C LEU A 162 8.61 -5.73 -18.65
N HIS A 163 9.69 -6.37 -19.10
CA HIS A 163 10.83 -5.70 -19.73
C HIS A 163 10.41 -4.93 -21.00
N SER A 164 9.62 -5.58 -21.87
CA SER A 164 9.06 -4.91 -23.04
C SER A 164 8.19 -3.72 -22.64
N PHE A 165 7.30 -3.90 -21.65
CA PHE A 165 6.42 -2.84 -21.19
C PHE A 165 7.18 -1.63 -20.62
N VAL A 166 8.13 -1.86 -19.71
CA VAL A 166 8.87 -0.75 -19.08
C VAL A 166 9.82 -0.06 -20.06
N SER A 167 10.37 -0.79 -21.04
CA SER A 167 11.14 -0.20 -22.14
C SER A 167 10.28 0.74 -22.98
N ASN A 168 9.13 0.25 -23.47
CA ASN A 168 8.17 1.06 -24.24
C ASN A 168 7.60 2.22 -23.42
N ARG A 169 7.56 2.10 -22.09
CA ARG A 169 7.15 3.20 -21.21
C ARG A 169 8.18 4.32 -21.21
N VAL A 170 9.49 4.01 -21.24
CA VAL A 170 10.53 5.03 -21.35
C VAL A 170 10.36 5.82 -22.65
N ASP A 171 10.03 5.15 -23.75
CA ASP A 171 9.73 5.84 -25.02
C ASP A 171 8.58 6.85 -24.85
N ARG A 172 7.46 6.43 -24.23
CA ARG A 172 6.34 7.34 -23.92
C ARG A 172 6.74 8.47 -22.96
N MET A 173 7.65 8.23 -22.02
CA MET A 173 8.16 9.27 -21.12
C MET A 173 8.97 10.30 -21.90
N VAL A 174 9.80 9.86 -22.86
CA VAL A 174 10.53 10.76 -23.77
C VAL A 174 9.56 11.60 -24.59
N GLU A 175 8.54 10.98 -25.20
CA GLU A 175 7.47 11.68 -25.92
C GLU A 175 6.72 12.70 -25.04
N SER A 176 6.62 12.43 -23.74
CA SER A 176 5.96 13.30 -22.76
C SER A 176 6.84 14.40 -22.19
N GLY A 177 8.11 14.51 -22.63
CA GLY A 177 9.02 15.59 -22.20
C GLY A 177 10.04 15.19 -21.13
N LEU A 178 10.36 13.90 -20.97
CA LEU A 178 11.39 13.44 -20.03
C LEU A 178 12.71 14.21 -20.19
N ILE A 179 13.15 14.43 -21.43
CA ILE A 179 14.44 15.08 -21.69
C ILE A 179 14.43 16.52 -21.17
N ASP A 180 13.34 17.25 -21.41
CA ASP A 180 13.22 18.65 -20.96
C ASP A 180 13.12 18.74 -19.44
N GLU A 181 12.41 17.81 -18.81
CA GLU A 181 12.29 17.70 -17.37
C GLU A 181 13.65 17.45 -16.70
N VAL A 182 14.43 16.50 -17.24
CA VAL A 182 15.80 16.20 -16.76
C VAL A 182 16.74 17.38 -17.03
N ARG A 183 16.60 18.06 -18.17
CA ARG A 183 17.42 19.23 -18.52
C ARG A 183 17.23 20.39 -17.53
N GLN A 184 16.01 20.64 -17.09
CA GLN A 184 15.73 21.68 -16.08
C GLN A 184 16.37 21.38 -14.71
N PHE A 185 16.61 20.09 -14.42
CA PHE A 185 17.23 19.64 -13.19
C PHE A 185 18.75 19.44 -13.32
N PHE A 186 19.28 19.49 -14.55
CA PHE A 186 20.70 19.29 -14.81
C PHE A 186 21.53 20.45 -14.25
N ASP A 187 22.63 20.10 -13.60
CA ASP A 187 23.56 21.03 -12.99
C ASP A 187 24.97 20.74 -13.55
N PRO A 188 25.54 21.61 -14.39
CA PRO A 188 26.85 21.37 -15.01
C PRO A 188 27.99 21.33 -13.97
N ASP A 189 27.82 22.00 -12.83
CA ASP A 189 28.83 22.13 -11.78
C ASP A 189 28.77 20.98 -10.76
N SER A 190 27.79 20.08 -10.89
CA SER A 190 27.57 18.94 -10.00
C SER A 190 27.50 17.62 -10.78
N ASP A 191 28.26 16.63 -10.33
CA ASP A 191 28.22 15.25 -10.84
C ASP A 191 27.66 14.27 -9.79
N ASN A 192 27.12 14.79 -8.70
CA ASN A 192 26.73 13.97 -7.57
C ASN A 192 25.33 13.37 -7.73
N TYR A 193 25.27 12.17 -8.29
CA TYR A 193 24.04 11.38 -8.44
C TYR A 193 23.80 10.39 -7.29
N THR A 194 24.43 10.59 -6.12
CA THR A 194 24.41 9.62 -5.01
C THR A 194 23.37 9.91 -3.92
N ARG A 195 22.72 11.08 -3.96
CA ARG A 195 21.83 11.57 -2.89
C ARG A 195 20.46 11.98 -3.40
N GLY A 196 19.49 11.99 -2.48
CA GLY A 196 18.15 12.52 -2.73
C GLY A 196 17.50 12.02 -4.03
N LEU A 197 16.86 12.95 -4.73
CA LEU A 197 16.23 12.75 -6.03
C LEU A 197 17.23 12.49 -7.16
N ARG A 198 18.49 12.96 -7.04
CA ARG A 198 19.53 12.80 -8.06
C ARG A 198 19.83 11.34 -8.41
N ARG A 199 19.43 10.40 -7.56
CA ARG A 199 19.54 8.95 -7.78
C ARG A 199 18.52 8.38 -8.76
N ALA A 200 17.54 9.16 -9.22
CA ALA A 200 16.50 8.68 -10.12
C ALA A 200 17.09 8.18 -11.44
N ILE A 201 16.63 7.00 -11.90
CA ILE A 201 16.95 6.50 -13.24
C ILE A 201 16.42 7.51 -14.25
N GLY A 202 17.28 8.01 -15.12
CA GLY A 202 17.01 9.12 -16.03
C GLY A 202 18.03 10.24 -15.88
N LEU A 203 18.42 10.57 -14.63
CA LEU A 203 19.35 11.66 -14.36
C LEU A 203 20.81 11.27 -14.66
N PRO A 204 21.42 10.24 -14.03
CA PRO A 204 22.80 9.87 -14.33
C PRO A 204 23.03 9.46 -15.78
N GLU A 205 22.03 8.83 -16.41
CA GLU A 205 22.12 8.35 -17.77
C GLU A 205 22.21 9.48 -18.80
N MET A 206 21.60 10.64 -18.50
CA MET A 206 21.55 11.80 -19.39
C MET A 206 22.72 12.78 -19.19
N ASP A 207 23.48 12.67 -18.10
CA ASP A 207 24.60 13.56 -17.78
C ASP A 207 25.59 13.71 -18.95
N ARG A 208 26.05 12.58 -19.51
CA ARG A 208 27.00 12.58 -20.64
C ARG A 208 26.41 13.28 -21.87
N PHE A 209 25.11 13.12 -22.11
CA PHE A 209 24.45 13.76 -23.25
C PHE A 209 24.44 15.28 -23.06
N PHE A 210 23.96 15.79 -21.92
CA PHE A 210 23.88 17.24 -21.68
C PHE A 210 25.23 17.95 -21.63
N ARG A 211 26.29 17.30 -21.11
CA ARG A 211 27.64 17.89 -21.11
C ARG A 211 28.23 18.01 -22.51
N ALA A 212 27.91 17.07 -23.40
CA ALA A 212 28.44 17.02 -24.76
C ALA A 212 27.60 17.82 -25.76
N GLU A 213 26.29 17.96 -25.52
CA GLU A 213 25.30 18.59 -26.41
C GLU A 213 25.76 19.93 -27.02
N PRO A 214 26.40 20.86 -26.29
CA PRO A 214 26.82 22.14 -26.88
C PRO A 214 28.01 22.07 -27.85
N ASN A 215 28.77 20.97 -27.85
CA ASN A 215 30.10 20.87 -28.48
C ASN A 215 30.21 19.81 -29.58
N VAL A 216 29.10 19.14 -29.93
CA VAL A 216 29.08 18.03 -30.89
C VAL A 216 28.21 18.37 -32.09
N ASP A 217 28.48 17.72 -33.23
CA ASP A 217 27.63 17.80 -34.41
C ASP A 217 26.28 17.08 -34.19
N ASP A 218 25.33 17.32 -35.09
CA ASP A 218 23.97 16.78 -34.99
C ASP A 218 23.90 15.26 -35.03
N GLU A 219 24.76 14.59 -35.80
CA GLU A 219 24.79 13.13 -35.90
C GLU A 219 25.27 12.53 -34.58
N THR A 220 26.37 13.06 -34.03
CA THR A 220 26.90 12.69 -32.72
C THR A 220 25.90 12.98 -31.60
N ARG A 221 25.18 14.11 -31.67
CA ARG A 221 24.15 14.49 -30.68
C ARG A 221 23.01 13.48 -30.62
N VAL A 222 22.49 13.06 -31.77
CA VAL A 222 21.42 12.04 -31.86
C VAL A 222 21.93 10.71 -31.30
N ALA A 223 23.13 10.27 -31.70
CA ALA A 223 23.70 9.03 -31.21
C ALA A 223 23.90 9.02 -29.67
N LEU A 224 24.34 10.15 -29.09
CA LEU A 224 24.48 10.28 -27.63
C LEU A 224 23.14 10.21 -26.91
N LEU A 225 22.09 10.83 -27.47
CA LEU A 225 20.76 10.80 -26.91
C LEU A 225 20.18 9.38 -26.92
N ASP A 226 20.29 8.68 -28.06
CA ASP A 226 19.82 7.30 -28.19
C ASP A 226 20.53 6.38 -27.19
N MET A 227 21.85 6.52 -27.04
CA MET A 227 22.61 5.79 -26.03
C MET A 227 22.17 6.10 -24.59
N ALA A 228 21.78 7.34 -24.27
CA ALA A 228 21.27 7.70 -22.96
C ALA A 228 19.89 7.05 -22.71
N ILE A 229 18.99 7.12 -23.69
CA ILE A 229 17.65 6.50 -23.61
C ILE A 229 17.77 4.97 -23.44
N ASP A 230 18.66 4.31 -24.18
CA ASP A 230 18.90 2.87 -24.07
C ASP A 230 19.44 2.48 -22.69
N LYS A 231 20.28 3.33 -22.07
CA LYS A 231 20.71 3.12 -20.68
C LYS A 231 19.55 3.24 -19.70
N ILE A 232 18.67 4.21 -19.87
CA ILE A 232 17.46 4.37 -19.03
C ILE A 232 16.58 3.13 -19.12
N LYS A 233 16.34 2.63 -20.35
CA LYS A 233 15.60 1.37 -20.58
C LYS A 233 16.27 0.19 -19.89
N GLY A 234 17.58 0.01 -20.10
CA GLY A 234 18.37 -1.07 -19.50
C GLY A 234 18.35 -1.05 -17.98
N ASN A 235 18.55 0.12 -17.36
CA ASN A 235 18.53 0.26 -15.90
C ASN A 235 17.12 0.09 -15.31
N THR A 236 16.08 0.51 -16.02
CA THR A 236 14.68 0.26 -15.62
C THR A 236 14.36 -1.24 -15.63
N CYS A 237 14.78 -1.98 -16.65
CA CYS A 237 14.62 -3.45 -16.72
C CYS A 237 15.39 -4.16 -15.59
N ARG A 238 16.61 -3.69 -15.27
CA ARG A 238 17.40 -4.20 -14.14
C ARG A 238 16.69 -3.95 -12.80
N LEU A 239 16.14 -2.75 -12.61
CA LEU A 239 15.37 -2.40 -11.41
C LEU A 239 14.16 -3.32 -11.25
N ALA A 240 13.36 -3.51 -12.31
CA ALA A 240 12.19 -4.39 -12.28
C ALA A 240 12.59 -5.84 -11.89
N THR A 241 13.69 -6.33 -12.47
CA THR A 241 14.24 -7.66 -12.16
C THR A 241 14.68 -7.77 -10.70
N TYR A 242 15.38 -6.75 -10.18
CA TYR A 242 15.84 -6.71 -8.80
C TYR A 242 14.66 -6.67 -7.81
N GLN A 243 13.66 -5.84 -8.08
CA GLN A 243 12.46 -5.75 -7.24
C GLN A 243 11.70 -7.07 -7.19
N LEU A 244 11.51 -7.74 -8.33
CA LEU A 244 10.84 -9.05 -8.37
C LEU A 244 11.62 -10.11 -7.59
N LYS A 245 12.94 -10.18 -7.75
CA LYS A 245 13.81 -11.06 -6.96
C LYS A 245 13.66 -10.79 -5.47
N ASN A 246 13.67 -9.53 -5.07
CA ASN A 246 13.53 -9.12 -3.68
C ASN A 246 12.16 -9.49 -3.09
N ILE A 247 11.06 -9.28 -3.82
CA ILE A 247 9.70 -9.71 -3.39
C ILE A 247 9.66 -11.23 -3.16
N ARG A 248 10.20 -12.02 -4.09
CA ARG A 248 10.27 -13.49 -3.95
C ARG A 248 11.12 -13.92 -2.76
N THR A 249 12.21 -13.21 -2.46
CA THR A 249 13.01 -13.45 -1.25
C THR A 249 12.22 -13.10 0.01
N LEU A 250 11.51 -11.97 0.03
CA LEU A 250 10.68 -11.56 1.17
C LEU A 250 9.55 -12.55 1.42
N GLN A 251 8.88 -13.05 0.38
CA GLN A 251 7.85 -14.09 0.51
C GLN A 251 8.38 -15.37 1.19
N LYS A 252 9.65 -15.70 1.00
CA LYS A 252 10.28 -16.89 1.61
C LYS A 252 10.78 -16.63 3.04
N GLN A 253 11.24 -15.42 3.32
CA GLN A 253 11.86 -15.06 4.59
C GLN A 253 10.86 -14.56 5.62
N MET A 254 9.81 -13.88 5.16
CA MET A 254 8.77 -13.32 6.00
C MET A 254 7.57 -14.25 5.95
N GLU A 255 6.93 -14.48 7.09
CA GLU A 255 5.63 -15.16 7.21
C GLU A 255 4.49 -14.24 6.72
N TRP A 256 4.69 -13.54 5.60
CA TRP A 256 3.69 -12.68 5.00
C TRP A 256 2.90 -13.51 3.98
N HIS A 257 1.60 -13.64 4.22
CA HIS A 257 0.68 -14.19 3.23
C HIS A 257 0.48 -13.16 2.11
N LEU A 258 1.25 -13.31 1.03
CA LEU A 258 1.10 -12.49 -0.18
C LEU A 258 0.03 -13.11 -1.09
N HIS A 259 -1.06 -12.38 -1.31
CA HIS A 259 -2.03 -12.73 -2.32
C HIS A 259 -1.46 -12.35 -3.70
N HIS A 260 -1.08 -13.37 -4.47
CA HIS A 260 -0.49 -13.21 -5.80
C HIS A 260 -1.56 -12.89 -6.84
N LEU A 261 -1.31 -11.85 -7.64
CA LEU A 261 -2.18 -11.36 -8.71
C LEU A 261 -1.36 -11.27 -10.00
N ASP A 262 -1.55 -12.23 -10.90
CA ASP A 262 -0.83 -12.27 -12.17
C ASP A 262 -1.50 -11.35 -13.21
N ALA A 263 -0.86 -10.22 -13.48
CA ALA A 263 -1.30 -9.24 -14.47
C ALA A 263 -0.75 -9.52 -15.88
N THR A 264 0.02 -10.60 -16.11
CA THR A 264 0.72 -10.85 -17.38
C THR A 264 -0.20 -10.81 -18.60
N GLU A 265 -1.37 -11.44 -18.53
CA GLU A 265 -2.34 -11.45 -19.65
C GLU A 265 -2.83 -10.04 -19.99
N ALA A 266 -3.04 -9.20 -18.98
CA ALA A 266 -3.48 -7.82 -19.18
C ALA A 266 -2.43 -7.00 -19.93
N PHE A 267 -1.13 -7.30 -19.73
CA PHE A 267 -0.02 -6.62 -20.40
C PHE A 267 0.26 -7.15 -21.81
N LEU A 268 -0.14 -8.39 -22.12
CA LEU A 268 -0.03 -8.97 -23.46
C LEU A 268 -1.12 -8.45 -24.42
N LYS A 269 -2.29 -8.11 -23.88
CA LYS A 269 -3.43 -7.61 -24.66
C LYS A 269 -3.37 -6.10 -24.86
N ARG A 270 -4.15 -5.59 -25.82
CA ARG A 270 -4.31 -4.15 -26.11
C ARG A 270 -5.76 -3.72 -25.98
N GLY A 271 -5.98 -2.42 -25.73
CA GLY A 271 -7.32 -1.81 -25.68
C GLY A 271 -8.25 -2.53 -24.70
N GLN A 272 -9.49 -2.76 -25.12
CA GLN A 272 -10.52 -3.37 -24.28
C GLN A 272 -10.10 -4.74 -23.72
N GLY A 273 -9.42 -5.58 -24.51
CA GLY A 273 -8.97 -6.89 -24.05
C GLY A 273 -7.97 -6.81 -22.89
N SER A 274 -7.16 -5.75 -22.82
CA SER A 274 -6.26 -5.49 -21.68
C SER A 274 -7.05 -5.11 -20.43
N ASN A 275 -8.05 -4.24 -20.57
CA ASN A 275 -8.91 -3.81 -19.46
C ASN A 275 -9.74 -4.97 -18.89
N ASP A 276 -10.33 -5.81 -19.75
CA ASP A 276 -11.12 -6.97 -19.32
C ASP A 276 -10.25 -8.00 -18.58
N ALA A 277 -9.03 -8.24 -19.07
CA ALA A 277 -8.07 -9.12 -18.40
C ALA A 277 -7.62 -8.55 -17.05
N TRP A 278 -7.35 -7.24 -16.98
CA TRP A 278 -7.01 -6.56 -15.72
C TRP A 278 -8.15 -6.68 -14.70
N GLU A 279 -9.39 -6.41 -15.11
CA GLU A 279 -10.54 -6.50 -14.20
C GLU A 279 -10.72 -7.93 -13.68
N ARG A 280 -10.64 -8.93 -14.57
CA ARG A 280 -10.84 -10.34 -14.22
C ARG A 280 -9.74 -10.92 -13.33
N LEU A 281 -8.48 -10.59 -13.60
CA LEU A 281 -7.31 -11.24 -12.98
C LEU A 281 -6.71 -10.44 -11.82
N VAL A 282 -6.91 -9.12 -11.79
CA VAL A 282 -6.27 -8.24 -10.81
C VAL A 282 -7.32 -7.52 -9.99
N ALA A 283 -8.13 -6.65 -10.59
CA ALA A 283 -8.99 -5.75 -9.83
C ALA A 283 -10.10 -6.48 -9.06
N ARG A 284 -10.86 -7.35 -9.71
CA ARG A 284 -11.96 -8.09 -9.05
C ARG A 284 -11.46 -9.05 -7.97
N PRO A 285 -10.41 -9.88 -8.18
CA PRO A 285 -9.84 -10.68 -7.11
C PRO A 285 -9.32 -9.84 -5.94
N SER A 286 -8.66 -8.70 -6.23
CA SER A 286 -8.18 -7.79 -5.18
C SER A 286 -9.31 -7.24 -4.31
N LYS A 287 -10.42 -6.80 -4.94
CA LYS A 287 -11.60 -6.31 -4.21
C LYS A 287 -12.15 -7.40 -3.30
N ALA A 288 -12.33 -8.62 -3.80
CA ALA A 288 -12.83 -9.74 -3.01
C ALA A 288 -11.92 -10.10 -1.81
N ILE A 289 -10.59 -10.05 -2.01
CA ILE A 289 -9.62 -10.28 -0.93
C ILE A 289 -9.74 -9.17 0.13
N VAL A 290 -9.80 -7.91 -0.30
CA VAL A 290 -9.93 -6.77 0.61
C VAL A 290 -11.26 -6.82 1.36
N GLU A 291 -12.37 -7.13 0.69
CA GLU A 291 -13.69 -7.33 1.32
C GLU A 291 -13.63 -8.43 2.38
N SER A 292 -13.07 -9.60 2.07
CA SER A 292 -12.88 -10.68 3.05
C SER A 292 -12.07 -10.19 4.25
N PHE A 293 -10.93 -9.55 4.01
CA PHE A 293 -10.04 -9.06 5.05
C PHE A 293 -10.68 -8.01 5.97
N LEU A 294 -11.53 -7.15 5.43
CA LEU A 294 -12.29 -6.16 6.20
C LEU A 294 -13.44 -6.83 7.00
N ASN A 295 -14.06 -7.87 6.45
CA ASN A 295 -15.22 -8.56 7.04
C ASN A 295 -14.86 -9.71 8.00
N GLU A 296 -13.63 -10.23 7.97
CA GLU A 296 -13.16 -11.37 8.79
C GLU A 296 -13.36 -11.15 10.31
N GLU A 297 -13.65 -9.93 10.75
CA GLU A 297 -13.87 -9.58 12.14
C GLU A 297 -15.34 -9.36 12.55
N ASP A 298 -16.31 -9.29 11.62
CA ASP A 298 -17.74 -9.22 11.99
C ASP A 298 -18.31 -10.61 12.38
N SER A 299 -17.64 -11.69 12.01
CA SER A 299 -18.09 -13.06 12.28
C SER A 299 -17.68 -13.60 13.67
N ALA A 300 -16.69 -12.98 14.31
CA ALA A 300 -16.16 -13.42 15.61
C ALA A 300 -16.96 -12.88 16.81
N ALA A 301 -17.94 -11.99 16.58
CA ALA A 301 -18.73 -11.33 17.63
C ALA A 301 -20.15 -11.92 17.84
N THR A 302 -20.53 -12.99 17.13
CA THR A 302 -21.80 -13.68 17.40
C THR A 302 -21.53 -14.86 18.34
N PRO A 303 -21.94 -14.82 19.63
CA PRO A 303 -21.94 -16.03 20.43
C PRO A 303 -22.96 -16.98 19.81
N SER A 304 -22.46 -18.03 19.16
CA SER A 304 -23.28 -19.17 18.77
C SER A 304 -23.86 -19.78 20.04
N VAL A 305 -25.13 -19.46 20.31
CA VAL A 305 -25.93 -20.19 21.30
C VAL A 305 -25.96 -21.64 20.85
N LYS A 306 -25.14 -22.48 21.49
CA LYS A 306 -25.26 -23.92 21.36
C LYS A 306 -26.58 -24.32 22.01
N ILE A 307 -27.63 -24.49 21.21
CA ILE A 307 -28.82 -25.23 21.64
C ILE A 307 -28.39 -26.70 21.68
N THR A 308 -28.00 -27.18 22.86
CA THR A 308 -27.85 -28.61 23.12
C THR A 308 -29.24 -29.23 23.14
N ALA A 309 -29.56 -30.03 22.12
CA ALA A 309 -30.72 -30.91 22.10
C ALA A 309 -30.51 -32.05 23.11
N ALA A 310 -30.81 -31.79 24.38
CA ALA A 310 -30.89 -32.79 25.43
C ALA A 310 -31.82 -32.30 26.54
N SER A 311 -33.12 -32.32 26.27
CA SER A 311 -34.20 -32.46 27.26
C SER A 311 -35.53 -32.34 26.52
N LEU A 312 -36.06 -33.47 26.05
CA LEU A 312 -37.50 -33.71 25.84
C LEU A 312 -37.68 -35.21 25.54
N LEU A 313 -37.33 -36.03 26.53
CA LEU A 313 -37.82 -37.41 26.65
C LEU A 313 -38.35 -37.56 28.07
N GLY A 314 -39.66 -37.76 28.20
CA GLY A 314 -40.27 -38.25 29.43
C GLY A 314 -41.50 -37.48 29.89
N ALA A 315 -42.66 -37.82 29.35
CA ALA A 315 -43.86 -38.17 30.11
C ALA A 315 -44.98 -38.58 29.15
N GLY A 316 -45.30 -39.87 29.13
CA GLY A 316 -46.41 -40.42 28.37
C GLY A 316 -47.72 -40.44 29.15
N SER A 317 -48.75 -40.94 28.44
CA SER A 317 -50.05 -41.45 28.89
C SER A 317 -51.16 -40.42 29.19
N ALA A 318 -52.18 -40.33 28.31
CA ALA A 318 -53.42 -41.11 28.49
C ALA A 318 -54.43 -40.95 27.33
N ILE A 319 -55.06 -42.09 27.03
CA ILE A 319 -56.13 -42.48 26.11
C ILE A 319 -57.38 -41.57 26.12
N ALA A 320 -57.99 -41.35 24.94
CA ALA A 320 -59.45 -41.45 24.74
C ALA A 320 -59.84 -41.49 23.25
N THR A 321 -60.58 -42.54 22.91
CA THR A 321 -61.23 -42.92 21.66
C THR A 321 -62.42 -42.01 21.32
N THR A 322 -62.63 -41.63 20.06
CA THR A 322 -63.95 -41.75 19.39
C THR A 322 -63.91 -41.49 17.87
N THR A 323 -64.74 -42.27 17.20
CA THR A 323 -65.08 -42.47 15.79
C THR A 323 -65.74 -41.28 15.06
N SER A 324 -65.49 -41.14 13.74
CA SER A 324 -66.50 -41.09 12.64
C SER A 324 -65.86 -40.55 11.35
N THR A 325 -65.61 -41.35 10.30
CA THR A 325 -66.42 -41.65 9.09
C THR A 325 -66.48 -40.56 7.98
N VAL A 326 -66.33 -41.02 6.71
CA VAL A 326 -66.79 -40.45 5.41
C VAL A 326 -65.88 -39.37 4.76
N VAL A 327 -65.50 -39.35 3.46
CA VAL A 327 -65.69 -40.15 2.22
C VAL A 327 -64.72 -39.60 1.13
N ALA A 328 -64.25 -40.47 0.21
CA ALA A 328 -63.89 -40.30 -1.23
C ALA A 328 -63.15 -39.05 -1.77
N ALA A 329 -62.55 -39.02 -2.96
CA ALA A 329 -61.91 -39.92 -3.89
C ALA A 329 -61.42 -39.01 -5.05
N SER A 330 -60.29 -39.35 -5.66
CA SER A 330 -59.96 -39.11 -7.07
C SER A 330 -59.97 -37.67 -7.64
N ARG A 331 -58.78 -37.15 -7.94
CA ARG A 331 -58.28 -36.97 -9.31
C ARG A 331 -56.79 -36.67 -9.33
#